data_AF-A0A7S1AYW8-F1
#
_entry.id   AF-A0A7S1AYW8-F1
#
_cell.length_a   1.000
_cell.length_b   1.000
_cell.length_c   1.000
_cell.angle_alpha   90.00
_cell.angle_beta   90.00
_cell.angle_gamma   90.00
#
_symmetry.space_group_name_H-M   'P 1'
#
loop_
_entity.id
_entity.type
_entity.pdbx_description
1 polymer ?
#
loop_
_entity_poly.entity_id
_entity_poly.type
_entity_poly.pdbx_seq_one_letter_code
_entity_poly.pdbx_strand_id
1 'polypeptide(L)'
;MGGVHSTGRGQVGRASAGSATGSDGPNATVFSACSSPTVQPKPVGPQPPPPPLASDLVRYSLDVLTTERGLVRGVWAKFEPVEWLEDIPALHGVDVDGPGILRRLLIGVLGLSKVARDRADLVDFTPRELGEGSFATVWQLEEWPHVVVKVLDKPAREVFEVAAARNACEAWRRGLGPRVYGTGWLRQEKGAQRRFMVIVSEALLPLDLTTSESACPVLTVAREISQWAFHNDLTLVNVMSRQSCTGGPREPVVIDYDLANEWRLKLAVTTTFIEFDFRPLFDSRPPALSSSLLPLWREYCDLVLLTCSVDGSHILYRPTLARLVDLFEELQEQVLEPLFTTDLFASNESKTLVPFEVCVRAPGIDAVTINLGDLTGNAFAHGVGTWAQYPSVIRSNGVYWPE
;
A
#
# COMPACT_ATOMS: atom_id res chain seq x y z
N MET A 1 -5.31 -69.10 -34.39
CA MET A 1 -6.20 -68.61 -33.32
C MET A 1 -6.18 -67.09 -33.37
N GLY A 2 -7.35 -66.46 -33.56
CA GLY A 2 -7.62 -64.99 -33.47
C GLY A 2 -6.82 -64.10 -34.42
N GLY A 3 -7.38 -63.37 -35.39
CA GLY A 3 -8.50 -62.41 -35.26
C GLY A 3 -7.90 -61.00 -35.03
N VAL A 4 -7.67 -60.16 -36.06
CA VAL A 4 -8.64 -59.18 -36.65
C VAL A 4 -8.74 -57.90 -35.80
N HIS A 5 -8.59 -56.63 -36.25
CA HIS A 5 -8.34 -55.91 -37.53
C HIS A 5 -7.86 -54.48 -37.14
N SER A 6 -6.81 -53.85 -37.73
CA SER A 6 -6.81 -52.94 -38.91
C SER A 6 -7.99 -51.95 -38.97
N THR A 7 -7.87 -50.64 -39.17
CA THR A 7 -7.35 -49.85 -40.33
C THR A 7 -7.40 -48.36 -39.90
N GLY A 8 -6.70 -47.36 -40.44
CA GLY A 8 -6.05 -47.18 -41.72
C GLY A 8 -6.61 -45.94 -42.42
N ARG A 9 -5.69 -45.02 -42.81
CA ARG A 9 -5.76 -44.00 -43.88
C ARG A 9 -6.56 -42.71 -43.68
N GLY A 10 -5.94 -41.61 -44.13
CA GLY A 10 -6.64 -40.39 -44.54
C GLY A 10 -5.71 -39.20 -44.76
N GLN A 11 -5.22 -39.07 -45.99
CA GLN A 11 -4.30 -38.06 -46.51
C GLN A 11 -5.03 -36.74 -46.89
N VAL A 12 -4.26 -35.73 -47.34
CA VAL A 12 -4.65 -34.53 -48.15
C VAL A 12 -5.04 -33.28 -47.32
N GLY A 13 -4.51 -32.07 -47.55
CA GLY A 13 -3.64 -31.56 -48.61
C GLY A 13 -3.17 -30.12 -48.38
N ARG A 14 -2.19 -29.71 -49.18
CA ARG A 14 -1.69 -28.34 -49.36
C ARG A 14 -2.76 -27.48 -50.05
N ALA A 15 -2.92 -26.23 -49.63
CA ALA A 15 -3.40 -25.16 -50.50
C ALA A 15 -2.72 -23.83 -50.11
N SER A 16 -2.14 -23.20 -51.13
CA SER A 16 -1.53 -21.88 -51.10
C SER A 16 -2.56 -20.82 -51.54
N ALA A 17 -2.41 -19.60 -50.99
CA ALA A 17 -2.81 -18.29 -51.52
C ALA A 17 -4.24 -18.09 -52.07
N GLY A 18 -4.98 -17.20 -51.38
CA GLY A 18 -6.17 -16.53 -51.90
C GLY A 18 -6.38 -15.20 -51.16
N SER A 19 -6.00 -14.10 -51.81
CA SER A 19 -6.33 -12.72 -51.43
C SER A 19 -7.83 -12.48 -51.56
N ALA A 20 -8.48 -11.94 -50.53
CA ALA A 20 -9.65 -11.07 -50.67
C ALA A 20 -9.88 -10.28 -49.37
N THR A 21 -9.52 -8.99 -49.42
CA THR A 21 -10.23 -7.85 -48.84
C THR A 21 -11.42 -8.15 -47.92
N GLY A 22 -11.26 -7.82 -46.64
CA GLY A 22 -12.34 -7.75 -45.66
C GLY A 22 -11.92 -6.76 -44.58
N SER A 23 -12.24 -5.50 -44.82
CA SER A 23 -12.18 -4.42 -43.84
C SER A 23 -13.07 -4.76 -42.64
N ASP A 24 -12.48 -4.98 -41.48
CA ASP A 24 -13.16 -4.79 -40.20
C ASP A 24 -12.14 -4.11 -39.28
N GLY A 25 -12.40 -2.83 -38.99
CA GLY A 25 -11.56 -1.97 -38.18
C GLY A 25 -11.46 -2.44 -36.72
N PRO A 26 -10.61 -1.80 -35.92
CA PRO A 26 -10.56 -2.10 -34.49
C PRO A 26 -11.92 -1.77 -33.90
N ASN A 27 -12.55 -2.78 -33.28
CA ASN A 27 -13.80 -2.60 -32.54
C ASN A 27 -13.61 -1.49 -31.52
N ALA A 28 -14.13 -0.32 -31.86
CA ALA A 28 -14.41 0.80 -30.99
C ALA A 28 -15.57 0.41 -30.07
N THR A 29 -15.31 -0.48 -29.11
CA THR A 29 -16.07 -0.49 -27.87
C THR A 29 -15.17 0.13 -26.81
N VAL A 30 -15.14 1.46 -26.84
CA VAL A 30 -14.77 2.30 -25.70
C VAL A 30 -15.65 1.84 -24.55
N PHE A 31 -15.12 0.97 -23.70
CA PHE A 31 -15.76 0.63 -22.45
C PHE A 31 -15.70 1.90 -21.61
N SER A 32 -16.86 2.56 -21.51
CA SER A 32 -17.11 3.66 -20.60
C SER A 32 -16.42 3.35 -19.27
N ALA A 33 -15.43 4.16 -18.94
CA ALA A 33 -14.85 4.22 -17.61
C ALA A 33 -15.97 4.31 -16.58
N CYS A 34 -15.71 3.84 -15.35
CA CYS A 34 -16.51 4.17 -14.17
C CYS A 34 -16.72 5.70 -14.21
N SER A 35 -17.87 6.15 -14.72
CA SER A 35 -18.14 7.54 -15.04
C SER A 35 -17.90 8.35 -13.80
N SER A 36 -17.03 9.35 -13.87
CA SER A 36 -16.59 10.20 -12.76
C SER A 36 -17.77 10.52 -11.85
N PRO A 37 -17.95 9.82 -10.71
CA PRO A 37 -18.77 10.39 -9.68
C PRO A 37 -17.90 11.53 -9.17
N THR A 38 -18.40 12.75 -9.27
CA THR A 38 -18.04 13.78 -8.31
C THR A 38 -17.95 13.06 -6.98
N VAL A 39 -16.75 12.96 -6.40
CA VAL A 39 -16.62 12.36 -5.07
C VAL A 39 -17.35 13.32 -4.15
N GLN A 40 -18.65 13.10 -3.98
CA GLN A 40 -19.28 13.56 -2.78
C GLN A 40 -18.49 12.85 -1.68
N PRO A 41 -17.91 13.60 -0.74
CA PRO A 41 -17.26 12.99 0.40
C PRO A 41 -18.24 11.95 0.93
N LYS A 42 -17.77 10.69 1.06
CA LYS A 42 -18.57 9.62 1.65
C LYS A 42 -19.30 10.22 2.87
N PRO A 43 -20.58 9.89 3.10
CA PRO A 43 -21.12 10.07 4.44
C PRO A 43 -20.12 9.38 5.34
N VAL A 44 -19.53 10.17 6.24
CA VAL A 44 -18.43 9.82 7.13
C VAL A 44 -18.52 8.33 7.44
N GLY A 45 -17.54 7.54 6.95
CA GLY A 45 -17.32 6.18 7.44
C GLY A 45 -17.29 6.21 8.98
N PRO A 46 -17.39 5.07 9.68
CA PRO A 46 -17.65 5.02 11.13
C PRO A 46 -16.97 6.19 11.84
N GLN A 47 -17.78 7.05 12.50
CA GLN A 47 -17.38 8.37 13.01
C GLN A 47 -15.90 8.41 13.42
N PRO A 48 -15.15 9.46 13.06
CA PRO A 48 -13.75 9.57 13.45
C PRO A 48 -13.63 9.23 14.94
N PRO A 49 -12.66 8.37 15.30
CA PRO A 49 -12.54 7.84 16.65
C PRO A 49 -12.50 9.01 17.64
N PRO A 50 -13.13 8.86 18.81
CA PRO A 50 -13.09 9.91 19.82
C PRO A 50 -11.64 10.27 20.16
N PRO A 51 -11.39 11.51 20.61
CA PRO A 51 -10.05 11.90 21.02
C PRO A 51 -9.51 10.95 22.09
N PRO A 52 -8.20 10.64 22.07
CA PRO A 52 -7.58 9.71 23.00
C PRO A 52 -7.82 10.16 24.45
N LEU A 53 -8.31 9.27 25.31
CA LEU A 53 -8.49 9.57 26.73
C LEU A 53 -7.19 9.33 27.49
N ALA A 54 -6.79 10.26 28.34
CA ALA A 54 -5.60 10.11 29.18
C ALA A 54 -5.65 8.85 30.08
N SER A 55 -6.86 8.41 30.45
CA SER A 55 -7.08 7.16 31.19
C SER A 55 -6.64 5.92 30.41
N ASP A 56 -6.73 5.93 29.09
CA ASP A 56 -6.37 4.78 28.25
C ASP A 56 -4.85 4.62 28.16
N LEU A 57 -4.10 5.74 28.11
CA LEU A 57 -2.64 5.71 28.22
C LEU A 57 -2.18 5.09 29.55
N VAL A 58 -2.85 5.42 30.66
CA VAL A 58 -2.54 4.80 31.96
C VAL A 58 -2.89 3.32 31.96
N ARG A 59 -4.06 2.95 31.43
CA ARG A 59 -4.54 1.56 31.39
C ARG A 59 -3.63 0.66 30.55
N TYR A 60 -3.09 1.17 29.46
CA TYR A 60 -2.22 0.43 28.54
C TYR A 60 -0.73 0.54 28.86
N SER A 61 -0.33 1.36 29.83
CA SER A 61 1.03 1.32 30.36
C SER A 61 1.21 0.08 31.23
N LEU A 62 2.04 -0.87 30.79
CA LEU A 62 2.14 -2.17 31.46
C LEU A 62 3.55 -2.74 31.46
N ASP A 63 3.84 -3.49 32.53
CA ASP A 63 4.91 -4.49 32.52
C ASP A 63 4.43 -5.68 31.67
N VAL A 64 5.18 -5.98 30.61
CA VAL A 64 4.84 -7.03 29.64
C VAL A 64 5.00 -8.41 30.26
N LEU A 65 6.06 -8.61 31.04
CA LEU A 65 6.26 -9.84 31.78
C LEU A 65 7.05 -9.55 33.06
N THR A 66 6.49 -9.92 34.20
CA THR A 66 7.15 -9.86 35.51
C THR A 66 7.23 -11.25 36.08
N THR A 67 8.42 -11.70 36.47
CA THR A 67 8.62 -13.02 37.06
C THR A 67 9.03 -12.89 38.52
N GLU A 68 8.28 -13.50 39.42
CA GLU A 68 8.61 -13.56 40.86
C GLU A 68 9.46 -14.78 41.22
N ARG A 69 9.51 -15.77 40.32
CA ARG A 69 10.17 -17.06 40.52
C ARG A 69 11.30 -17.28 39.50
N GLY A 70 12.23 -18.18 39.84
CA GLY A 70 13.39 -18.51 39.00
C GLY A 70 14.63 -17.63 39.22
N LEU A 71 15.68 -17.89 38.43
CA LEU A 71 17.02 -17.27 38.56
C LEU A 71 17.06 -15.76 38.24
N VAL A 72 16.13 -15.28 37.42
CA VAL A 72 16.10 -13.86 36.99
C VAL A 72 14.73 -13.27 37.31
N ARG A 73 14.59 -12.67 38.49
CA ARG A 73 13.34 -12.07 39.00
C ARG A 73 13.17 -10.60 38.61
N GLY A 74 11.94 -10.12 38.48
CA GLY A 74 11.59 -8.74 38.13
C GLY A 74 11.06 -8.58 36.69
N VAL A 75 10.93 -7.33 36.23
CA VAL A 75 10.36 -6.96 34.93
C VAL A 75 11.28 -7.35 33.77
N TRP A 76 10.72 -7.95 32.73
CA TRP A 76 11.43 -8.37 31.51
C TRP A 76 11.31 -7.37 30.38
N ALA A 77 10.16 -6.73 30.26
CA ALA A 77 9.91 -5.67 29.30
C ALA A 77 8.75 -4.78 29.77
N LYS A 78 8.73 -3.55 29.27
CA LYS A 78 7.72 -2.54 29.53
C LYS A 78 7.14 -2.03 28.23
N PHE A 79 5.85 -1.75 28.23
CA PHE A 79 5.18 -1.06 27.16
C PHE A 79 4.70 0.30 27.64
N GLU A 80 5.10 1.34 26.91
CA GLU A 80 4.80 2.73 27.20
C GLU A 80 3.95 3.30 26.03
N PRO A 81 2.62 3.42 26.20
CA PRO A 81 1.77 3.91 25.12
C PRO A 81 2.09 5.37 24.80
N VAL A 82 2.16 5.68 23.51
CA VAL A 82 2.35 7.04 22.98
C VAL A 82 0.99 7.65 22.65
N GLU A 83 0.12 6.86 22.02
CA GLU A 83 -1.23 7.27 21.67
C GLU A 83 -2.17 6.07 21.70
N TRP A 84 -3.39 6.23 22.24
CA TRP A 84 -4.37 5.14 22.34
C TRP A 84 -5.76 5.64 21.95
N LEU A 85 -6.34 5.05 20.90
CA LEU A 85 -7.55 5.55 20.24
C LEU A 85 -8.79 4.75 20.60
N GLU A 86 -8.67 3.43 20.73
CA GLU A 86 -9.78 2.53 21.05
C GLU A 86 -9.32 1.36 21.91
N ASP A 87 -10.24 0.79 22.71
CA ASP A 87 -9.97 -0.43 23.45
C ASP A 87 -9.82 -1.62 22.49
N ILE A 88 -8.88 -2.53 22.78
CA ILE A 88 -8.76 -3.78 22.03
C ILE A 88 -10.01 -4.64 22.34
N PRO A 89 -10.75 -5.10 21.32
CA PRO A 89 -11.99 -5.82 21.54
C PRO A 89 -11.72 -7.16 22.22
N ALA A 90 -12.35 -7.37 23.38
CA ALA A 90 -12.38 -8.67 24.04
C ALA A 90 -13.29 -9.64 23.25
N LEU A 91 -12.89 -10.90 23.18
CA LEU A 91 -13.73 -11.95 22.62
C LEU A 91 -14.78 -12.39 23.65
N HIS A 92 -16.03 -12.57 23.20
CA HIS A 92 -17.09 -13.06 24.06
C HIS A 92 -16.75 -14.42 24.68
N GLY A 93 -16.83 -14.50 26.01
CA GLY A 93 -16.58 -15.73 26.77
C GLY A 93 -15.13 -15.93 27.22
N VAL A 94 -14.22 -14.99 26.94
CA VAL A 94 -12.83 -15.02 27.41
C VAL A 94 -12.59 -13.90 28.42
N ASP A 95 -12.17 -14.25 29.63
CA ASP A 95 -11.89 -13.29 30.73
C ASP A 95 -10.49 -12.66 30.58
N VAL A 96 -10.25 -12.04 29.41
CA VAL A 96 -9.00 -11.31 29.12
C VAL A 96 -9.37 -9.96 28.53
N ASP A 97 -8.97 -8.90 29.23
CA ASP A 97 -9.17 -7.52 28.80
C ASP A 97 -8.15 -7.09 27.74
N GLY A 98 -8.37 -5.92 27.12
CA GLY A 98 -7.48 -5.39 26.09
C GLY A 98 -6.00 -5.32 26.48
N PRO A 99 -5.63 -4.77 27.66
CA PRO A 99 -4.26 -4.83 28.17
C PRO A 99 -3.71 -6.25 28.31
N GLY A 100 -4.53 -7.21 28.74
CA GLY A 100 -4.17 -8.62 28.82
C GLY A 100 -3.91 -9.27 27.45
N ILE A 101 -4.63 -8.87 26.40
CA ILE A 101 -4.41 -9.30 25.01
C ILE A 101 -3.10 -8.70 24.50
N LEU A 102 -2.90 -7.39 24.67
CA LEU A 102 -1.67 -6.70 24.28
C LEU A 102 -0.45 -7.33 24.95
N ARG A 103 -0.53 -7.60 26.26
CA ARG A 103 0.55 -8.25 27.01
C ARG A 103 0.99 -9.57 26.35
N ARG A 104 0.03 -10.43 25.98
CA ARG A 104 0.30 -11.74 25.35
C ARG A 104 0.92 -11.59 23.96
N LEU A 105 0.44 -10.63 23.15
CA LEU A 105 1.05 -10.29 21.86
C LEU A 105 2.51 -9.88 22.03
N LEU A 106 2.80 -8.95 22.96
CA LEU A 106 4.14 -8.44 23.20
C LEU A 106 5.09 -9.50 23.80
N ILE A 107 4.58 -10.44 24.60
CA ILE A 107 5.34 -11.63 25.03
C ILE A 107 5.78 -12.47 23.82
N GLY A 108 4.88 -12.65 22.85
CA GLY A 108 5.17 -13.35 21.59
C GLY A 108 6.26 -12.67 20.79
N VAL A 109 6.10 -11.36 20.55
CA VAL A 109 7.08 -10.51 19.83
C VAL A 109 8.48 -10.62 20.43
N LEU A 110 8.60 -10.66 21.76
CA LEU A 110 9.88 -10.75 22.46
C LEU A 110 10.44 -12.18 22.57
N GLY A 111 9.73 -13.20 22.05
CA GLY A 111 10.12 -14.60 22.19
C GLY A 111 10.10 -15.09 23.65
N LEU A 112 9.27 -14.48 24.50
CA LEU A 112 9.24 -14.74 25.94
C LEU A 112 8.21 -15.82 26.35
N SER A 113 7.53 -16.48 25.41
CA SER A 113 6.46 -17.44 25.69
C SER A 113 6.86 -18.57 26.64
N LYS A 114 8.09 -19.08 26.52
CA LYS A 114 8.62 -20.09 27.44
C LYS A 114 8.78 -19.55 28.86
N VAL A 115 9.30 -18.33 29.01
CA VAL A 115 9.49 -17.68 30.31
C VAL A 115 8.14 -17.36 30.96
N ALA A 116 7.19 -16.88 30.17
CA ALA A 116 5.83 -16.57 30.60
C ALA A 116 5.13 -17.81 31.18
N ARG A 117 5.22 -18.94 30.47
CA ARG A 117 4.68 -20.23 30.91
C ARG A 117 5.37 -20.75 32.18
N ASP A 118 6.70 -20.83 32.15
CA ASP A 118 7.46 -21.53 33.20
C ASP A 118 7.56 -20.72 34.50
N ARG A 119 7.35 -19.39 34.46
CA ARG A 119 7.71 -18.49 35.58
C ARG A 119 6.67 -17.44 35.96
N ALA A 120 5.63 -17.25 35.16
CA ALA A 120 4.54 -16.31 35.44
C ALA A 120 3.16 -16.94 35.30
N ASP A 121 3.08 -18.27 35.09
CA ASP A 121 1.84 -19.03 34.93
C ASP A 121 0.92 -18.45 33.83
N LEU A 122 1.50 -17.74 32.85
CA LEU A 122 0.80 -17.22 31.69
C LEU A 122 0.78 -18.30 30.60
N VAL A 123 -0.38 -18.92 30.45
CA VAL A 123 -0.66 -20.02 29.51
C VAL A 123 -1.76 -19.61 28.52
N ASP A 124 -2.06 -20.49 27.56
CA ASP A 124 -3.18 -20.37 26.63
C ASP A 124 -3.11 -19.16 25.68
N PHE A 125 -1.94 -18.97 25.05
CA PHE A 125 -1.80 -18.06 23.91
C PHE A 125 -0.75 -18.58 22.94
N THR A 126 -1.01 -18.39 21.65
CA THR A 126 -0.19 -18.91 20.57
C THR A 126 0.18 -17.76 19.64
N PRO A 127 1.35 -17.12 19.85
CA PRO A 127 1.81 -16.04 18.99
C PRO A 127 2.28 -16.59 17.65
N ARG A 128 1.92 -15.90 16.58
CA ARG A 128 2.26 -16.23 15.21
C ARG A 128 2.72 -14.97 14.48
N GLU A 129 3.85 -15.08 13.81
CA GLU A 129 4.29 -14.09 12.83
C GLU A 129 3.47 -14.27 11.54
N LEU A 130 2.84 -13.19 11.07
CA LEU A 130 2.04 -13.18 9.85
C LEU A 130 2.84 -12.77 8.62
N GLY A 131 3.86 -11.94 8.81
CA GLY A 131 4.69 -11.46 7.71
C GLY A 131 5.77 -10.50 8.18
N GLU A 132 6.68 -10.23 7.25
CA GLU A 132 7.87 -9.42 7.44
C GLU A 132 7.93 -8.37 6.31
N GLY A 133 7.97 -7.09 6.69
CA GLY A 133 8.19 -5.97 5.78
C GLY A 133 9.63 -5.45 5.86
N SER A 134 9.97 -4.43 5.09
CA SER A 134 11.35 -3.88 5.03
C SER A 134 11.87 -3.40 6.39
N PHE A 135 10.99 -2.84 7.22
CA PHE A 135 11.35 -2.25 8.52
C PHE A 135 10.59 -2.84 9.71
N ALA A 136 9.73 -3.84 9.47
CA ALA A 136 8.78 -4.29 10.48
C ALA A 136 8.48 -5.79 10.41
N THR A 137 8.06 -6.36 11.53
CA THR A 137 7.40 -7.67 11.60
C THR A 137 5.96 -7.50 12.08
N VAL A 138 5.06 -8.35 11.59
CA VAL A 138 3.64 -8.33 11.95
C VAL A 138 3.28 -9.61 12.69
N TRP A 139 2.68 -9.46 13.87
CA TRP A 139 2.36 -10.56 14.77
C TRP A 139 0.88 -10.59 15.14
N GLN A 140 0.40 -11.79 15.44
CA GLN A 140 -0.98 -12.06 15.86
C GLN A 140 -1.00 -13.18 16.92
N LEU A 141 -2.08 -13.27 17.69
CA LEU A 141 -2.41 -14.46 18.49
C LEU A 141 -3.45 -15.29 17.74
N GLU A 142 -3.29 -16.61 17.67
CA GLU A 142 -4.30 -17.49 17.06
C GLU A 142 -5.66 -17.38 17.75
N GLU A 143 -5.65 -17.15 19.07
CA GLU A 143 -6.85 -17.02 19.88
C GLU A 143 -7.53 -15.65 19.74
N TRP A 144 -6.83 -14.63 19.21
CA TRP A 144 -7.37 -13.30 18.91
C TRP A 144 -7.08 -12.89 17.47
N PRO A 145 -7.75 -13.51 16.47
CA PRO A 145 -7.43 -13.35 15.06
C PRO A 145 -7.86 -11.99 14.47
N HIS A 146 -8.48 -11.12 15.27
CA HIS A 146 -8.96 -9.81 14.83
C HIS A 146 -7.98 -8.68 15.15
N VAL A 147 -6.87 -8.98 15.83
CA VAL A 147 -5.88 -7.99 16.26
C VAL A 147 -4.51 -8.40 15.76
N VAL A 148 -3.72 -7.43 15.30
CA VAL A 148 -2.32 -7.58 14.96
C VAL A 148 -1.48 -6.52 15.64
N VAL A 149 -0.19 -6.81 15.82
CA VAL A 149 0.81 -5.82 16.18
C VAL A 149 1.87 -5.75 15.10
N LYS A 150 2.05 -4.57 14.51
CA LYS A 150 3.19 -4.25 13.65
C LYS A 150 4.29 -3.69 14.55
N VAL A 151 5.47 -4.28 14.45
CA VAL A 151 6.63 -3.98 15.29
C VAL A 151 7.74 -3.46 14.41
N LEU A 152 8.21 -2.24 14.65
CA LEU A 152 9.31 -1.62 13.91
C LEU A 152 10.65 -2.06 14.50
N ASP A 153 10.97 -3.35 14.39
CA ASP A 153 12.09 -4.02 15.05
C ASP A 153 13.39 -4.08 14.22
N LYS A 154 13.36 -3.54 13.00
CA LYS A 154 14.52 -3.50 12.10
C LYS A 154 15.23 -2.15 12.13
N PRO A 155 16.50 -2.08 11.69
CA PRO A 155 17.26 -0.83 11.71
C PRO A 155 16.59 0.28 10.89
N ALA A 156 16.00 1.24 11.59
CA ALA A 156 15.47 2.48 11.05
C ALA A 156 15.88 3.65 11.95
N ARG A 157 15.72 4.89 11.46
CA ARG A 157 15.88 6.06 12.33
C ARG A 157 14.61 6.22 13.17
N GLU A 158 14.73 6.57 14.44
CA GLU A 158 13.57 6.78 15.34
C GLU A 158 12.53 7.77 14.77
N VAL A 159 12.97 8.77 14.01
CA VAL A 159 12.05 9.71 13.33
C VAL A 159 11.10 9.02 12.34
N PHE A 160 11.54 7.94 11.70
CA PHE A 160 10.71 7.12 10.81
C PHE A 160 9.68 6.32 11.62
N GLU A 161 10.09 5.73 12.75
CA GLU A 161 9.19 4.96 13.61
C GLU A 161 8.05 5.82 14.16
N VAL A 162 8.39 7.03 14.63
CA VAL A 162 7.40 8.00 15.11
C VAL A 162 6.49 8.48 13.99
N ALA A 163 7.03 8.70 12.79
CA ALA A 163 6.23 9.10 11.63
C ALA A 163 5.25 7.99 11.20
N ALA A 164 5.70 6.74 11.16
CA ALA A 164 4.87 5.58 10.83
C ALA A 164 3.71 5.42 11.81
N ALA A 165 3.98 5.47 13.11
CA ALA A 165 2.93 5.42 14.14
C ALA A 165 1.91 6.56 13.99
N ARG A 166 2.38 7.80 13.80
CA ARG A 166 1.52 8.96 13.61
C ARG A 166 0.67 8.84 12.35
N ASN A 167 1.26 8.42 11.24
CA ASN A 167 0.57 8.27 9.96
C ASN A 167 -0.49 7.17 10.02
N ALA A 168 -0.23 6.05 10.70
CA ALA A 168 -1.21 4.99 10.91
C ALA A 168 -2.42 5.49 11.71
N CYS A 169 -2.19 6.20 12.82
CA CYS A 169 -3.26 6.81 13.61
C CYS A 169 -4.06 7.84 12.79
N GLU A 170 -3.39 8.68 12.01
CA GLU A 170 -4.06 9.69 11.19
C GLU A 170 -4.88 9.08 10.04
N ALA A 171 -4.36 8.04 9.39
CA ALA A 171 -5.09 7.28 8.38
C ALA A 171 -6.37 6.65 8.97
N TRP A 172 -6.30 6.10 10.18
CA TRP A 172 -7.48 5.61 10.89
C TRP A 172 -8.48 6.73 11.17
N ARG A 173 -8.03 7.87 11.71
CA ARG A 173 -8.93 9.01 12.01
C ARG A 173 -9.69 9.52 10.79
N ARG A 174 -9.06 9.43 9.62
CA ARG A 174 -9.65 9.85 8.34
C ARG A 174 -10.51 8.77 7.67
N GLY A 175 -10.57 7.56 8.24
CA GLY A 175 -11.27 6.43 7.65
C GLY A 175 -10.59 5.87 6.40
N LEU A 176 -9.28 6.08 6.25
CA LEU A 176 -8.49 5.68 5.07
C LEU A 176 -7.72 4.38 5.28
N GLY A 177 -7.43 4.01 6.53
CA GLY A 177 -6.60 2.86 6.88
C GLY A 177 -7.28 1.82 7.78
N PRO A 178 -6.49 0.86 8.29
CA PRO A 178 -6.94 -0.06 9.32
C PRO A 178 -7.40 0.70 10.55
N ARG A 179 -8.31 0.09 11.31
CA ARG A 179 -8.59 0.49 12.67
C ARG A 179 -7.33 0.35 13.50
N VAL A 180 -6.87 1.46 14.08
CA VAL A 180 -5.72 1.50 14.99
C VAL A 180 -6.24 1.63 16.41
N TYR A 181 -5.90 0.67 17.26
CA TYR A 181 -6.22 0.69 18.68
C TYR A 181 -5.27 1.61 19.44
N GLY A 182 -3.97 1.55 19.11
CA GLY A 182 -2.99 2.44 19.69
C GLY A 182 -1.55 2.14 19.28
N THR A 183 -0.63 2.95 19.78
CA THR A 183 0.80 2.88 19.49
C THR A 183 1.60 3.07 20.77
N GLY A 184 2.82 2.54 20.81
CA GLY A 184 3.70 2.73 21.97
C GLY A 184 5.08 2.13 21.83
N TRP A 185 5.94 2.47 22.78
CA TRP A 185 7.30 1.95 22.85
C TRP A 185 7.33 0.64 23.63
N LEU A 186 7.84 -0.42 23.01
CA LEU A 186 8.20 -1.65 23.72
C LEU A 186 9.69 -1.60 24.08
N ARG A 187 10.01 -1.66 25.37
CA ARG A 187 11.38 -1.68 25.89
C ARG A 187 11.67 -2.99 26.60
N GLN A 188 12.66 -3.74 26.12
CA GLN A 188 13.14 -4.95 26.77
C GLN A 188 14.16 -4.60 27.85
N GLU A 189 13.83 -4.88 29.11
CA GLU A 189 14.67 -4.63 30.28
C GLU A 189 15.71 -5.73 30.50
N LYS A 190 15.39 -6.96 30.09
CA LYS A 190 16.22 -8.15 30.31
C LYS A 190 16.47 -8.93 29.04
N GLY A 191 17.72 -9.35 28.87
CA GLY A 191 18.20 -10.00 27.64
C GLY A 191 18.86 -8.98 26.72
N ALA A 192 18.64 -9.11 25.42
CA ALA A 192 19.08 -8.11 24.46
C ALA A 192 18.27 -6.82 24.68
N GLN A 193 18.92 -5.76 25.14
CA GLN A 193 18.29 -4.45 25.32
C GLN A 193 17.82 -3.95 23.95
N ARG A 194 16.51 -3.97 23.73
CA ARG A 194 15.84 -3.56 22.49
C ARG A 194 14.75 -2.58 22.82
N ARG A 195 14.56 -1.60 21.95
CA ARG A 195 13.48 -0.63 22.00
C ARG A 195 12.98 -0.44 20.58
N PHE A 196 11.67 -0.58 20.39
CA PHE A 196 11.03 -0.42 19.09
C PHE A 196 9.61 0.09 19.24
N MET A 197 9.14 0.83 18.25
CA MET A 197 7.76 1.28 18.16
C MET A 197 6.84 0.12 17.78
N VAL A 198 5.65 0.08 18.40
CA VAL A 198 4.60 -0.89 18.13
C VAL A 198 3.33 -0.15 17.70
N ILE A 199 2.68 -0.66 16.66
CA ILE A 199 1.37 -0.21 16.18
C ILE A 199 0.40 -1.39 16.34
N VAL A 200 -0.70 -1.16 17.07
CA VAL A 200 -1.72 -2.16 17.36
C VAL A 200 -2.95 -1.83 16.54
N SER A 201 -3.37 -2.75 15.67
CA SER A 201 -4.45 -2.51 14.71
C SER A 201 -5.33 -3.73 14.50
N GLU A 202 -6.46 -3.55 13.82
CA GLU A 202 -7.28 -4.67 13.37
C GLU A 202 -6.47 -5.57 12.42
N ALA A 203 -6.80 -6.86 12.45
CA ALA A 203 -6.33 -7.82 11.47
C ALA A 203 -7.16 -7.71 10.19
N LEU A 204 -6.47 -7.64 9.06
CA LEU A 204 -7.08 -7.62 7.72
C LEU A 204 -6.75 -8.91 6.97
N LEU A 205 -7.58 -9.23 5.98
CA LEU A 205 -7.39 -10.41 5.14
C LEU A 205 -6.78 -10.01 3.79
N PRO A 206 -6.03 -10.90 3.13
CA PRO A 206 -5.61 -10.68 1.75
C PRO A 206 -6.81 -10.29 0.88
N LEU A 207 -6.59 -9.32 -0.01
CA LEU A 207 -7.63 -8.87 -0.93
C LEU A 207 -7.98 -9.99 -1.91
N ASP A 208 -9.27 -10.28 -2.02
CA ASP A 208 -9.81 -11.25 -2.96
C ASP A 208 -10.39 -10.51 -4.18
N LEU A 209 -9.68 -10.59 -5.31
CA LEU A 209 -10.03 -9.94 -6.57
C LEU A 209 -10.44 -10.97 -7.62
N THR A 210 -11.57 -11.62 -7.39
CA THR A 210 -12.11 -12.63 -8.32
C THR A 210 -12.92 -12.03 -9.46
N THR A 211 -13.38 -10.78 -9.35
CA THR A 211 -14.21 -10.12 -10.39
C THR A 211 -13.82 -8.65 -10.62
N SER A 212 -14.16 -8.13 -11.80
CA SER A 212 -13.77 -6.77 -12.21
C SER A 212 -14.54 -5.68 -11.48
N GLU A 213 -15.69 -6.04 -10.93
CA GLU A 213 -16.47 -5.18 -10.03
C GLU A 213 -15.72 -4.88 -8.72
N SER A 214 -14.73 -5.69 -8.36
CA SER A 214 -13.85 -5.45 -7.21
C SER A 214 -12.79 -4.36 -7.46
N ALA A 215 -12.63 -3.86 -8.69
CA ALA A 215 -11.61 -2.86 -9.03
C ALA A 215 -12.00 -1.41 -8.70
N CYS A 216 -13.23 -0.98 -8.98
CA CYS A 216 -13.65 0.40 -8.71
C CYS A 216 -13.60 0.78 -7.20
N PRO A 217 -13.84 -0.13 -6.23
CA PRO A 217 -13.57 0.14 -4.81
C PRO A 217 -12.11 0.46 -4.49
N VAL A 218 -11.14 -0.23 -5.10
CA VAL A 218 -9.70 0.02 -4.85
C VAL A 218 -9.29 1.40 -5.37
N LEU A 219 -9.72 1.76 -6.58
CA LEU A 219 -9.45 3.08 -7.16
C LEU A 219 -10.12 4.20 -6.35
N THR A 220 -11.29 3.93 -5.77
CA THR A 220 -11.99 4.88 -4.89
C THR A 220 -11.14 5.16 -3.64
N VAL A 221 -10.61 4.13 -2.99
CA VAL A 221 -9.75 4.30 -1.80
C VAL A 221 -8.46 5.06 -2.14
N ALA A 222 -7.83 4.77 -3.29
CA ALA A 222 -6.65 5.51 -3.74
C ALA A 222 -6.94 7.03 -3.88
N ARG A 223 -8.09 7.37 -4.47
CA ARG A 223 -8.53 8.77 -4.60
C ARG A 223 -8.85 9.43 -3.26
N GLU A 224 -9.45 8.69 -2.33
CA GLU A 224 -9.73 9.17 -0.97
C GLU A 224 -8.42 9.50 -0.22
N ILE A 225 -7.39 8.64 -0.33
CA ILE A 225 -6.06 8.87 0.26
C ILE A 225 -5.41 10.12 -0.32
N SER A 226 -5.53 10.32 -1.63
CA SER A 226 -4.91 11.42 -2.36
C SER A 226 -5.41 12.80 -1.90
N GLN A 227 -6.60 12.87 -1.29
CA GLN A 227 -7.08 14.11 -0.65
C GLN A 227 -6.21 14.54 0.54
N TRP A 228 -5.52 13.59 1.18
CA TRP A 228 -4.69 13.84 2.34
C TRP A 228 -3.20 13.86 2.01
N ALA A 229 -2.68 12.83 1.34
CA ALA A 229 -1.24 12.63 1.20
C ALA A 229 -0.90 11.81 -0.04
N PHE A 230 0.37 11.89 -0.47
CA PHE A 230 0.97 10.81 -1.24
C PHE A 230 1.07 9.59 -0.33
N HIS A 231 0.57 8.44 -0.76
CA HIS A 231 0.82 7.18 -0.04
C HIS A 231 2.29 6.81 -0.12
N ASN A 232 2.94 7.04 -1.27
CA ASN A 232 4.35 6.74 -1.58
C ASN A 232 4.71 5.25 -1.63
N ASP A 233 3.81 4.37 -1.23
CA ASP A 233 3.98 2.91 -1.33
C ASP A 233 2.68 2.19 -1.68
N LEU A 234 1.85 2.80 -2.55
CA LEU A 234 0.58 2.20 -2.94
C LEU A 234 0.85 1.06 -3.92
N THR A 235 0.93 -0.15 -3.40
CA THR A 235 1.14 -1.38 -4.17
C THR A 235 0.04 -2.40 -3.85
N LEU A 236 -0.17 -3.40 -4.72
CA LEU A 236 -1.21 -4.41 -4.52
C LEU A 236 -1.05 -5.17 -3.20
N VAL A 237 0.18 -5.42 -2.75
CA VAL A 237 0.44 -6.09 -1.47
C VAL A 237 0.02 -5.26 -0.26
N ASN A 238 -0.07 -3.94 -0.44
CA ASN A 238 -0.53 -2.99 0.57
C ASN A 238 -2.04 -2.69 0.45
N VAL A 239 -2.78 -3.42 -0.39
CA VAL A 239 -4.24 -3.38 -0.41
C VAL A 239 -4.77 -4.68 0.18
N MET A 240 -5.41 -4.58 1.34
CA MET A 240 -6.02 -5.70 2.05
C MET A 240 -7.55 -5.57 2.03
N SER A 241 -8.23 -6.51 2.68
CA SER A 241 -9.68 -6.54 2.76
C SER A 241 -10.16 -6.65 4.21
N ARG A 242 -11.10 -5.77 4.57
CA ARG A 242 -11.81 -5.82 5.86
C ARG A 242 -12.96 -6.81 5.74
N GLN A 243 -13.07 -7.70 6.73
CA GLN A 243 -14.15 -8.67 6.79
C GLN A 243 -15.47 -7.96 7.14
N SER A 244 -16.47 -8.10 6.28
CA SER A 244 -17.82 -7.59 6.56
C SER A 244 -18.52 -8.47 7.60
N CYS A 245 -19.01 -7.85 8.67
CA CYS A 245 -19.80 -8.52 9.70
C CYS A 245 -21.14 -9.07 9.15
N THR A 246 -21.60 -8.57 8.00
CA THR A 246 -22.91 -8.88 7.42
C THR A 246 -22.82 -9.82 6.21
N GLY A 247 -21.64 -10.37 5.90
CA GLY A 247 -21.45 -11.26 4.75
C GLY A 247 -21.48 -10.56 3.38
N GLY A 248 -21.38 -9.22 3.36
CA GLY A 248 -21.28 -8.44 2.14
C GLY A 248 -19.89 -8.51 1.47
N PRO A 249 -19.71 -7.85 0.30
CA PRO A 249 -18.42 -7.76 -0.35
C PRO A 249 -17.39 -7.14 0.59
N ARG A 250 -16.17 -7.71 0.60
CA ARG A 250 -15.11 -7.22 1.48
C ARG A 250 -14.68 -5.82 1.05
N GLU A 251 -14.51 -4.93 2.02
CA GLU A 251 -14.09 -3.56 1.77
C GLU A 251 -12.56 -3.51 1.60
N PRO A 252 -12.03 -2.92 0.52
CA PRO A 252 -10.60 -2.74 0.38
C PRO A 252 -10.10 -1.72 1.40
N VAL A 253 -8.97 -2.03 2.04
CA VAL A 253 -8.29 -1.16 3.00
C VAL A 253 -6.83 -1.10 2.62
N VAL A 254 -6.33 0.12 2.38
CA VAL A 254 -4.91 0.34 2.14
C VAL A 254 -4.18 0.34 3.48
N ILE A 255 -3.02 -0.31 3.51
CA ILE A 255 -2.15 -0.42 4.68
C ILE A 255 -0.78 0.19 4.38
N ASP A 256 0.08 0.23 5.41
CA ASP A 256 1.47 0.64 5.30
C ASP A 256 1.72 2.13 4.96
N TYR A 257 1.12 3.01 5.75
CA TYR A 257 1.26 4.47 5.64
C TYR A 257 2.62 5.02 6.15
N ASP A 258 3.63 4.17 6.30
CA ASP A 258 4.94 4.54 6.87
C ASP A 258 5.62 5.66 6.08
N LEU A 259 5.44 5.66 4.75
CA LEU A 259 6.02 6.66 3.85
C LEU A 259 5.07 7.81 3.52
N ALA A 260 3.82 7.76 3.98
CA ALA A 260 2.80 8.73 3.63
C ALA A 260 3.24 10.16 3.99
N ASN A 261 3.07 11.08 3.05
CA ASN A 261 3.46 12.47 3.24
C ASN A 261 2.56 13.41 2.45
N GLU A 262 2.15 14.50 3.08
CA GLU A 262 1.28 15.50 2.46
C GLU A 262 1.93 16.18 1.25
N TRP A 263 3.23 16.47 1.31
CA TRP A 263 3.88 17.33 0.32
C TRP A 263 4.96 16.64 -0.49
N ARG A 264 5.43 15.50 -0.01
CA ARG A 264 6.63 14.87 -0.53
C ARG A 264 6.32 13.55 -1.20
N LEU A 265 6.65 13.48 -2.49
CA LEU A 265 6.72 12.24 -3.22
C LEU A 265 8.04 11.55 -2.90
N LYS A 266 7.99 10.27 -2.56
CA LYS A 266 9.16 9.43 -2.29
C LYS A 266 9.14 8.25 -3.24
N LEU A 267 10.19 8.13 -4.04
CA LEU A 267 10.34 7.04 -5.01
C LEU A 267 11.53 6.19 -4.61
N ALA A 268 11.29 4.90 -4.37
CA ALA A 268 12.33 3.94 -4.08
C ALA A 268 13.17 3.69 -5.35
N VAL A 269 14.47 3.91 -5.28
CA VAL A 269 15.41 3.63 -6.37
C VAL A 269 16.55 2.77 -5.82
N THR A 270 16.52 1.48 -6.15
CA THR A 270 17.52 0.43 -5.80
C THR A 270 17.83 0.28 -4.30
N THR A 271 18.57 1.22 -3.71
CA THR A 271 19.03 1.23 -2.31
C THR A 271 18.81 2.59 -1.62
N THR A 272 18.21 3.55 -2.31
CA THR A 272 17.96 4.92 -1.85
C THR A 272 16.55 5.37 -2.19
N PHE A 273 16.14 6.54 -1.72
CA PHE A 273 14.90 7.18 -2.14
C PHE A 273 15.20 8.52 -2.78
N ILE A 274 14.53 8.83 -3.88
CA ILE A 274 14.42 10.19 -4.39
C ILE A 274 13.21 10.81 -3.71
N GLU A 275 13.42 11.95 -3.06
CA GLU A 275 12.37 12.71 -2.39
C GLU A 275 12.21 14.06 -3.08
N PHE A 276 10.99 14.38 -3.50
CA PHE A 276 10.67 15.68 -4.07
C PHE A 276 9.62 16.39 -3.22
N ASP A 277 9.94 17.60 -2.76
CA ASP A 277 9.03 18.43 -1.99
C ASP A 277 8.23 19.35 -2.93
N PHE A 278 6.95 19.06 -3.10
CA PHE A 278 6.06 19.84 -3.95
C PHE A 278 5.53 21.11 -3.27
N ARG A 279 5.72 21.28 -1.95
CA ARG A 279 5.19 22.44 -1.22
C ARG A 279 5.54 23.78 -1.86
N PRO A 280 6.78 24.05 -2.32
CA PRO A 280 7.12 25.32 -2.94
C PRO A 280 6.29 25.69 -4.17
N LEU A 281 5.72 24.71 -4.88
CA LEU A 281 4.93 24.94 -6.08
C LEU A 281 3.49 25.37 -5.78
N PHE A 282 2.94 24.89 -4.66
CA PHE A 282 1.56 25.16 -4.26
C PHE A 282 1.44 26.28 -3.22
N ASP A 283 2.45 26.47 -2.37
CA ASP A 283 2.44 27.45 -1.28
C ASP A 283 3.25 28.73 -1.58
N SER A 284 3.83 28.85 -2.78
CA SER A 284 4.54 30.08 -3.20
C SER A 284 3.59 31.28 -3.34
N ARG A 285 4.16 32.49 -3.40
CA ARG A 285 3.40 33.74 -3.59
C ARG A 285 3.95 34.53 -4.78
N PRO A 286 3.22 34.59 -5.92
CA PRO A 286 2.01 33.80 -6.23
C PRO A 286 2.33 32.30 -6.35
N PRO A 287 1.35 31.40 -6.13
CA PRO A 287 1.58 29.97 -6.29
C PRO A 287 1.80 29.64 -7.77
N ALA A 288 2.75 28.73 -8.04
CA ALA A 288 2.99 28.25 -9.39
C ALA A 288 1.88 27.31 -9.88
N LEU A 289 1.26 26.55 -8.95
CA LEU A 289 0.18 25.60 -9.22
C LEU A 289 -1.02 25.83 -8.30
N SER A 290 -2.23 25.58 -8.81
CA SER A 290 -3.46 25.64 -8.00
C SER A 290 -3.49 24.51 -6.96
N SER A 291 -3.85 24.82 -5.71
CA SER A 291 -4.01 23.83 -4.64
C SER A 291 -5.10 22.78 -4.94
N SER A 292 -6.05 23.08 -5.84
CA SER A 292 -7.06 22.11 -6.29
C SER A 292 -6.49 20.94 -7.08
N LEU A 293 -5.29 21.09 -7.65
CA LEU A 293 -4.64 20.07 -8.48
C LEU A 293 -3.83 19.07 -7.65
N LEU A 294 -3.51 19.41 -6.40
CA LEU A 294 -2.66 18.59 -5.54
C LEU A 294 -3.24 17.19 -5.29
N PRO A 295 -4.55 17.01 -5.00
CA PRO A 295 -5.12 15.68 -4.86
C PRO A 295 -5.07 14.85 -6.15
N LEU A 296 -5.25 15.48 -7.32
CA LEU A 296 -5.19 14.80 -8.61
C LEU A 296 -3.75 14.35 -8.91
N TRP A 297 -2.77 15.20 -8.60
CA TRP A 297 -1.35 14.88 -8.76
C TRP A 297 -0.89 13.74 -7.83
N ARG A 298 -1.39 13.72 -6.59
CA ARG A 298 -1.16 12.60 -5.66
C ARG A 298 -1.77 11.31 -6.17
N GLU A 299 -3.03 11.34 -6.62
CA GLU A 299 -3.72 10.18 -7.19
C GLU A 299 -2.94 9.63 -8.38
N TYR A 300 -2.48 10.52 -9.27
CA TYR A 300 -1.65 10.16 -10.40
C TYR A 300 -0.39 9.40 -9.99
N CYS A 301 0.40 9.95 -9.05
CA CYS A 301 1.63 9.32 -8.60
C CYS A 301 1.40 7.95 -7.92
N ASP A 302 0.42 7.86 -7.02
CA ASP A 302 0.11 6.63 -6.29
C ASP A 302 -0.45 5.54 -7.23
N LEU A 303 -1.24 5.90 -8.24
CA LEU A 303 -1.73 4.94 -9.23
C LEU A 303 -0.63 4.43 -10.16
N VAL A 304 0.40 5.23 -10.46
CA VAL A 304 1.58 4.72 -11.17
C VAL A 304 2.33 3.68 -10.33
N LEU A 305 2.49 3.91 -9.02
CA LEU A 305 3.08 2.90 -8.14
C LEU A 305 2.24 1.62 -8.11
N LEU A 306 0.91 1.76 -8.13
CA LEU A 306 0.01 0.62 -8.18
C LEU A 306 0.21 -0.19 -9.47
N THR A 307 0.29 0.45 -10.65
CA THR A 307 0.54 -0.25 -11.93
C THR A 307 1.88 -0.99 -11.95
N CYS A 308 2.89 -0.52 -11.22
CA CYS A 308 4.16 -1.21 -11.09
C CYS A 308 4.04 -2.57 -10.35
N SER A 309 3.00 -2.73 -9.53
CA SER A 309 2.76 -3.92 -8.71
C SER A 309 1.70 -4.87 -9.27
N VAL A 310 0.96 -4.46 -10.30
CA VAL A 310 -0.07 -5.28 -10.95
C VAL A 310 0.37 -5.66 -12.37
N ASP A 311 0.41 -6.95 -12.69
CA ASP A 311 0.73 -7.39 -14.04
C ASP A 311 -0.39 -7.06 -15.04
N GLY A 312 -0.08 -7.08 -16.34
CA GLY A 312 -1.05 -6.74 -17.39
C GLY A 312 -2.25 -7.69 -17.52
N SER A 313 -2.20 -8.86 -16.88
CA SER A 313 -3.30 -9.81 -16.81
C SER A 313 -4.19 -9.61 -15.58
N HIS A 314 -3.71 -8.83 -14.60
CA HIS A 314 -4.40 -8.54 -13.37
C HIS A 314 -5.65 -7.70 -13.61
N ILE A 315 -6.70 -7.98 -12.85
CA ILE A 315 -8.02 -7.38 -13.05
C ILE A 315 -8.06 -5.88 -12.77
N LEU A 316 -7.15 -5.38 -11.91
CA LEU A 316 -6.98 -3.96 -11.63
C LEU A 316 -6.24 -3.20 -12.74
N TYR A 317 -5.46 -3.89 -13.58
CA TYR A 317 -4.53 -3.21 -14.49
C TYR A 317 -5.26 -2.27 -15.46
N ARG A 318 -6.27 -2.78 -16.17
CA ARG A 318 -7.01 -1.97 -17.15
C ARG A 318 -7.80 -0.81 -16.51
N PRO A 319 -8.57 -1.01 -15.42
CA PRO A 319 -9.23 0.10 -14.73
C PRO A 319 -8.25 1.16 -14.22
N THR A 320 -7.10 0.75 -13.66
CA THR A 320 -6.06 1.67 -13.17
C THR A 320 -5.49 2.49 -14.32
N LEU A 321 -5.17 1.82 -15.42
CA LEU A 321 -4.62 2.46 -16.62
C LEU A 321 -5.62 3.45 -17.24
N ALA A 322 -6.90 3.10 -17.32
CA ALA A 322 -7.93 4.02 -17.80
C ALA A 322 -7.99 5.29 -16.94
N ARG A 323 -7.95 5.15 -15.60
CA ARG A 323 -7.95 6.30 -14.68
C ARG A 323 -6.68 7.16 -14.82
N LEU A 324 -5.52 6.55 -15.04
CA LEU A 324 -4.28 7.28 -15.29
C LEU A 324 -4.36 8.12 -16.57
N VAL A 325 -4.99 7.60 -17.63
CA VAL A 325 -5.22 8.36 -18.87
C VAL A 325 -6.14 9.56 -18.62
N ASP A 326 -7.25 9.37 -17.89
CA ASP A 326 -8.17 10.48 -17.56
C ASP A 326 -7.46 11.57 -16.74
N LEU A 327 -6.67 11.16 -15.73
CA LEU A 327 -5.89 12.09 -14.91
C LEU A 327 -4.83 12.83 -15.73
N PHE A 328 -4.23 12.16 -16.71
CA PHE A 328 -3.21 12.76 -17.55
C PHE A 328 -3.76 13.94 -18.36
N GLU A 329 -4.89 13.76 -19.03
CA GLU A 329 -5.51 14.82 -19.82
C GLU A 329 -5.82 16.06 -18.96
N GLU A 330 -6.20 15.85 -17.70
CA GLU A 330 -6.49 16.93 -16.74
C GLU A 330 -5.22 17.63 -16.23
N LEU A 331 -4.14 16.87 -16.02
CA LEU A 331 -2.89 17.35 -15.40
C LEU A 331 -1.86 17.89 -16.40
N GLN A 332 -1.95 17.53 -17.68
CA GLN A 332 -0.94 17.84 -18.70
C GLN A 332 -0.65 19.33 -18.78
N GLU A 333 -1.66 20.14 -19.11
CA GLU A 333 -1.49 21.59 -19.27
C GLU A 333 -1.34 22.31 -17.92
N GLN A 334 -2.00 21.80 -16.87
CA GLN A 334 -2.16 22.53 -15.61
C GLN A 334 -1.06 22.25 -14.58
N VAL A 335 -0.39 21.11 -14.67
CA VAL A 335 0.63 20.68 -13.70
C VAL A 335 1.95 20.38 -14.39
N LEU A 336 1.93 19.56 -15.44
CA LEU A 336 3.17 19.07 -16.06
C LEU A 336 3.92 20.15 -16.84
N GLU A 337 3.24 20.88 -17.71
CA GLU A 337 3.87 21.97 -18.47
C GLU A 337 4.50 23.04 -17.54
N PRO A 338 3.81 23.54 -16.49
CA PRO A 338 4.43 24.42 -15.50
C PRO A 338 5.59 23.77 -14.73
N LEU A 339 5.48 22.48 -14.36
CA LEU A 339 6.57 21.77 -13.68
C LEU A 339 7.85 21.77 -14.53
N PHE A 340 7.76 21.47 -15.83
CA PHE A 340 8.94 21.42 -16.70
C PHE A 340 9.50 22.78 -17.09
N THR A 341 8.71 23.85 -16.93
CA THR A 341 9.10 25.21 -17.31
C THR A 341 9.50 26.08 -16.12
N THR A 342 9.25 25.64 -14.88
CA THR A 342 9.69 26.37 -13.67
C THR A 342 11.21 26.28 -13.46
N ASP A 343 11.80 27.37 -12.97
CA ASP A 343 13.25 27.50 -12.73
C ASP A 343 13.81 26.42 -11.80
N LEU A 344 12.96 25.82 -10.95
CA LEU A 344 13.28 24.68 -10.10
C LEU A 344 13.82 23.48 -10.91
N PHE A 345 13.29 23.28 -12.12
CA PHE A 345 13.69 22.21 -13.05
C PHE A 345 14.58 22.72 -14.20
N ALA A 346 14.73 24.04 -14.37
CA ALA A 346 15.55 24.64 -15.42
C ALA A 346 17.06 24.65 -15.09
N SER A 347 17.46 24.51 -13.82
CA SER A 347 18.87 24.47 -13.42
C SER A 347 19.55 23.16 -13.88
N ASN A 348 20.78 23.24 -14.39
CA ASN A 348 21.49 22.07 -14.92
C ASN A 348 21.76 20.97 -13.86
N GLU A 349 21.79 21.31 -12.56
CA GLU A 349 21.90 20.33 -11.47
C GLU A 349 20.58 19.59 -11.21
N SER A 350 19.43 20.25 -11.42
CA SER A 350 18.11 19.61 -11.33
C SER A 350 17.73 18.82 -12.57
N LYS A 351 18.26 19.14 -13.75
CA LYS A 351 18.12 18.30 -14.96
C LYS A 351 18.80 16.92 -14.83
N THR A 352 19.82 16.78 -13.99
CA THR A 352 20.41 15.48 -13.61
C THR A 352 19.65 14.77 -12.48
N LEU A 353 18.78 15.47 -11.75
CA LEU A 353 17.88 14.93 -10.72
C LEU A 353 16.48 14.58 -11.26
N VAL A 354 16.16 15.02 -12.47
CA VAL A 354 15.09 14.45 -13.27
C VAL A 354 15.70 13.25 -13.96
N PRO A 355 15.40 12.06 -13.44
CA PRO A 355 14.20 11.49 -13.98
C PRO A 355 13.34 10.84 -12.90
N PHE A 356 12.03 10.98 -13.04
CA PHE A 356 11.07 10.21 -12.25
C PHE A 356 11.06 8.73 -12.68
N GLU A 357 12.24 8.14 -12.89
CA GLU A 357 12.46 6.80 -13.42
C GLU A 357 12.23 5.75 -12.34
N VAL A 358 11.07 5.09 -12.39
CA VAL A 358 10.75 3.90 -11.61
C VAL A 358 11.08 2.67 -12.45
N CYS A 359 12.10 1.91 -12.05
CA CYS A 359 12.44 0.65 -12.69
C CYS A 359 11.47 -0.46 -12.23
N VAL A 360 10.51 -0.80 -13.09
CA VAL A 360 9.56 -1.89 -12.91
C VAL A 360 10.20 -3.20 -13.32
N ARG A 361 10.23 -4.17 -12.40
CA ARG A 361 10.57 -5.56 -12.70
C ARG A 361 9.38 -6.44 -12.39
N ALA A 362 8.66 -6.87 -13.43
CA ALA A 362 7.62 -7.89 -13.30
C ALA A 362 8.11 -9.21 -13.94
N PRO A 363 7.70 -10.39 -13.44
CA PRO A 363 8.02 -11.66 -14.09
C PRO A 363 7.47 -11.67 -15.53
N GLY A 364 8.35 -11.73 -16.52
CA GLY A 364 7.98 -11.74 -17.95
C GLY A 364 7.95 -10.37 -18.63
N ILE A 365 8.27 -9.28 -17.92
CA ILE A 365 8.50 -7.95 -18.50
C ILE A 365 9.98 -7.59 -18.27
N ASP A 366 10.72 -7.33 -19.35
CA ASP A 366 12.07 -6.76 -19.26
C ASP A 366 11.98 -5.42 -18.53
N ALA A 367 12.89 -5.16 -17.60
CA ALA A 367 12.82 -4.03 -16.69
C ALA A 367 12.41 -2.73 -17.40
N VAL A 368 11.21 -2.21 -17.11
CA VAL A 368 10.70 -0.97 -17.72
C VAL A 368 11.00 0.17 -16.79
N THR A 369 11.67 1.20 -17.28
CA THR A 369 11.89 2.41 -16.50
C THR A 369 10.80 3.42 -16.85
N ILE A 370 9.85 3.62 -15.93
CA ILE A 370 8.70 4.52 -16.07
C ILE A 370 9.13 5.90 -15.61
N ASN A 371 9.03 6.92 -16.44
CA ASN A 371 9.27 8.30 -16.03
C ASN A 371 7.92 8.94 -15.66
N LEU A 372 7.66 9.28 -14.39
CA LEU A 372 6.41 9.94 -13.95
C LEU A 372 6.12 11.28 -14.66
N GLY A 373 7.10 11.82 -15.39
CA GLY A 373 6.94 12.98 -16.27
C GLY A 373 6.72 12.65 -17.76
N ASP A 374 7.03 11.43 -18.21
CA ASP A 374 6.82 10.98 -19.59
C ASP A 374 5.65 10.01 -19.69
N LEU A 375 4.46 10.60 -19.79
CA LEU A 375 3.22 9.86 -19.65
C LEU A 375 2.78 9.21 -20.96
N THR A 376 3.21 9.76 -22.08
CA THR A 376 3.08 9.12 -23.40
C THR A 376 3.95 7.86 -23.48
N GLY A 377 5.19 7.93 -22.99
CA GLY A 377 6.03 6.75 -22.83
C GLY A 377 5.45 5.70 -21.90
N ASN A 378 4.87 6.12 -20.78
CA ASN A 378 4.22 5.20 -19.84
C ASN A 378 2.97 4.53 -20.46
N ALA A 379 2.08 5.31 -21.09
CA ALA A 379 0.90 4.78 -21.78
C ALA A 379 1.31 3.77 -22.89
N PHE A 380 2.37 4.07 -23.64
CA PHE A 380 2.93 3.15 -24.63
C PHE A 380 3.57 1.90 -24.00
N ALA A 381 4.37 2.05 -22.94
CA ALA A 381 4.95 0.93 -22.18
C ALA A 381 3.87 -0.02 -21.67
N HIS A 382 2.69 0.54 -21.38
CA HIS A 382 1.50 -0.18 -20.94
C HIS A 382 0.58 -0.66 -22.08
N GLY A 383 0.96 -0.44 -23.35
CA GLY A 383 0.27 -0.96 -24.54
C GLY A 383 -0.95 -0.15 -24.99
N VAL A 384 -1.07 1.11 -24.59
CA VAL A 384 -2.17 2.00 -24.96
C VAL A 384 -1.81 2.81 -26.21
N GLY A 385 -2.56 2.59 -27.30
CA GLY A 385 -2.46 3.32 -28.57
C GLY A 385 -1.60 2.64 -29.65
N THR A 386 -1.48 3.28 -30.82
CA THR A 386 -0.68 2.79 -31.95
C THR A 386 0.44 3.77 -32.30
N TRP A 387 1.56 3.27 -32.82
CA TRP A 387 2.76 4.06 -33.19
C TRP A 387 2.42 5.26 -34.11
N ALA A 388 1.35 5.17 -34.91
CA ALA A 388 0.92 6.26 -35.78
C ALA A 388 0.42 7.52 -35.03
N GLN A 389 0.07 7.41 -33.75
CA GLN A 389 -0.45 8.52 -32.93
C GLN A 389 0.64 9.25 -32.14
N TYR A 390 1.87 8.71 -32.06
CA TYR A 390 2.90 9.23 -31.15
C TYR A 390 4.27 9.36 -31.82
N PRO A 391 4.41 9.98 -33.00
CA PRO A 391 5.54 9.83 -33.93
C PRO A 391 6.93 10.25 -33.42
N SER A 392 7.03 10.86 -32.24
CA SER A 392 8.25 11.48 -31.70
C SER A 392 8.88 10.73 -30.52
N VAL A 393 8.58 9.44 -30.32
CA VAL A 393 9.12 8.71 -29.16
C VAL A 393 10.44 8.02 -29.50
N ILE A 394 11.57 8.55 -29.01
CA ILE A 394 12.88 7.90 -29.15
C ILE A 394 13.00 6.75 -28.13
N ARG A 395 13.20 5.53 -28.62
CA ARG A 395 13.48 4.35 -27.79
C ARG A 395 14.97 4.28 -27.45
N SER A 396 15.34 4.52 -26.20
CA SER A 396 16.69 4.28 -25.70
C SER A 396 16.64 3.54 -24.36
N ASN A 397 17.20 2.33 -24.29
CA ASN A 397 17.26 1.51 -23.07
C ASN A 397 15.91 1.30 -22.33
N GLY A 398 14.80 1.21 -23.06
CA GLY A 398 13.47 1.05 -22.45
C GLY A 398 12.87 2.35 -21.89
N VAL A 399 13.52 3.49 -22.14
CA VAL A 399 13.01 4.84 -21.90
C VAL A 399 12.42 5.37 -23.20
N TYR A 400 11.28 6.02 -23.08
CA TYR A 400 10.58 6.75 -24.12
C TYR A 400 10.88 8.24 -23.88
N TRP A 401 11.10 9.01 -24.95
CA TRP A 401 11.38 10.45 -24.85
C TRP A 401 10.54 11.16 -25.90
N PRO A 402 9.83 12.26 -25.60
CA PRO A 402 9.38 13.16 -26.65
C PRO A 402 10.59 13.83 -27.32
N GLU A 403 10.63 13.85 -28.65
CA GLU A 403 11.63 14.62 -29.43
C GLU A 403 11.68 16.11 -29.07
#